data_AF-A0A554IF68-F1
#
_entry.id   AF-A0A554IF68-F1
#
_cell.length_a   1.000
_cell.length_b   1.000
_cell.length_c   1.000
_cell.angle_alpha   90.00
_cell.angle_beta   90.00
_cell.angle_gamma   90.00
#
_symmetry.space_group_name_H-M   'P 1'
#
loop_
_entity.id
_entity.type
_entity.pdbx_description
1 polymer ?
#
loop_
_entity_poly.entity_id
_entity_poly.type
_entity_poly.pdbx_seq_one_letter_code
_entity_poly.pdbx_strand_id
1 'polypeptide(L)' 'MRQHSLGHTQTTRKMKSPALVFVQEYETLQIARRVESKIKKLKRKDYVEKMVRDGYLKIEP' A
#
# COMPACT_ATOMS: atom_id res chain seq x y z
N MET A 1 -0.72 10.63 -3.82
CA MET A 1 0.44 11.30 -3.17
C MET A 1 0.18 12.73 -2.74
N ARG A 2 -0.42 13.60 -3.58
CA ARG A 2 -0.68 15.01 -3.25
C ARG A 2 -1.38 15.25 -1.88
N GLN A 3 -2.40 14.47 -1.54
CA GLN A 3 -3.11 14.59 -0.25
C GLN A 3 -2.23 14.18 0.95
N HIS A 4 -1.35 13.18 0.79
CA HIS A 4 -0.44 12.73 1.84
C HIS A 4 0.67 13.77 2.09
N SER A 5 1.22 14.36 1.03
CA SER A 5 2.23 15.43 1.12
C SER A 5 1.67 16.73 1.70
N LEU A 6 0.38 17.01 1.47
CA LEU A 6 -0.34 18.14 2.08
C LEU A 6 -0.84 17.85 3.50
N GLY A 7 -0.48 16.71 4.09
CA GLY A 7 -0.79 16.39 5.48
C GLY A 7 -2.29 16.22 5.82
N HIS A 8 -3.14 15.97 4.82
CA HIS A 8 -4.60 15.82 5.04
C HIS A 8 -4.94 14.60 5.88
N THR A 9 -4.17 13.52 5.75
CA THR A 9 -4.35 12.29 6.55
C THR A 9 -3.49 12.37 7.80
N GLN A 10 -4.10 12.19 8.98
CA GLN A 10 -3.41 12.29 10.28
C GLN A 10 -2.20 11.35 10.38
N THR A 11 -2.31 10.13 9.82
CA THR A 11 -1.25 9.11 9.83
C THR A 11 -0.04 9.55 9.00
N THR A 12 -0.25 10.12 7.81
CA THR A 12 0.84 10.58 6.93
C THR A 12 1.46 11.88 7.42
N ARG A 13 0.71 12.72 8.14
CA ARG A 13 1.23 13.95 8.76
C ARG A 13 2.32 13.66 9.82
N LYS A 14 2.23 12.52 10.50
CA LYS A 14 3.24 12.10 11.50
C LYS A 14 4.39 11.28 10.90
N MET A 15 4.33 10.92 9.60
CA MET A 15 5.42 10.22 8.92
C MET A 15 6.49 11.23 8.48
N LYS A 16 7.78 10.89 8.69
CA LYS A 16 8.92 11.79 8.45
C LYS A 16 9.21 12.09 6.97
N SER A 17 8.72 11.26 6.04
CA SER A 17 8.64 11.51 4.59
C SER A 17 8.07 10.26 3.89
N PRO A 18 6.76 10.18 3.62
CA PRO A 18 6.18 9.00 2.97
C PRO A 18 6.57 8.95 1.47
N ALA A 19 7.31 7.92 1.08
CA ALA A 19 7.67 7.64 -0.32
C ALA A 19 6.79 6.53 -0.91
N LEU A 20 6.43 6.66 -2.19
CA LEU A 20 5.73 5.60 -2.92
C LEU A 20 6.78 4.59 -3.40
N VAL A 21 6.76 3.38 -2.83
CA VAL A 21 7.72 2.30 -3.17
C VAL A 21 7.13 1.26 -4.12
N PHE A 22 5.81 1.23 -4.27
CA PHE A 22 5.10 0.23 -5.05
C PHE A 22 3.72 0.76 -5.46
N VAL A 23 3.30 0.45 -6.68
CA VAL A 23 1.95 0.72 -7.20
C VAL A 23 1.54 -0.40 -8.14
N GLN A 24 0.29 -0.82 -8.04
CA GLN A 24 -0.31 -1.81 -8.94
C GLN A 24 -1.74 -1.41 -9.26
N GLU A 25 -2.11 -1.55 -10.52
CA GLU A 25 -3.45 -1.27 -11.01
C GLU A 25 -4.32 -2.52 -10.95
N TYR A 26 -5.61 -2.32 -10.69
CA TYR A 26 -6.63 -3.38 -10.64
C TYR A 26 -7.84 -2.92 -11.44
N GLU A 27 -8.55 -3.87 -12.05
CA GLU A 27 -9.71 -3.58 -12.91
C GLU A 27 -10.86 -2.89 -12.18
N THR A 28 -11.08 -3.22 -10.90
CA THR A 28 -12.20 -2.67 -10.13
C THR A 28 -11.76 -2.14 -8.77
N LEU A 29 -12.49 -1.13 -8.30
CA LEU A 29 -12.30 -0.55 -6.97
C LEU A 29 -12.50 -1.58 -5.85
N GLN A 30 -13.41 -2.53 -6.04
CA GLN A 30 -13.69 -3.56 -5.05
C GLN A 30 -12.49 -4.50 -4.85
N ILE A 31 -11.87 -4.95 -5.94
CA ILE A 31 -10.67 -5.80 -5.89
C ILE A 31 -9.53 -5.04 -5.19
N ALA A 32 -9.29 -3.78 -5.59
CA ALA A 32 -8.25 -2.95 -4.98
C ALA A 32 -8.43 -2.82 -3.45
N ARG A 33 -9.65 -2.57 -2.98
CA ARG A 33 -9.96 -2.45 -1.53
C ARG A 33 -9.79 -3.77 -0.77
N ARG A 34 -10.17 -4.91 -1.38
CA ARG A 34 -10.00 -6.23 -0.77
C ARG A 34 -8.51 -6.55 -0.60
N VAL A 35 -7.73 -6.36 -1.66
CA VAL A 35 -6.27 -6.58 -1.63
C VAL A 35 -5.60 -5.64 -0.63
N GLU A 36 -5.95 -4.34 -0.61
CA GLU A 36 -5.41 -3.38 0.35
C GLU A 36 -5.67 -3.83 1.80
N SER A 37 -6.88 -4.29 2.10
CA SER A 37 -7.25 -4.79 3.42
C SER A 37 -6.47 -6.05 3.82
N LYS A 38 -6.25 -6.98 2.87
CA LYS A 38 -5.42 -8.17 3.08
C LYS A 38 -3.97 -7.78 3.38
N ILE A 39 -3.38 -6.85 2.62
CA ILE A 39 -2.01 -6.37 2.85
C ILE A 39 -1.89 -5.67 4.21
N LYS A 40 -2.84 -4.80 4.58
CA LYS A 40 -2.85 -4.13 5.90
C LYS A 40 -2.90 -5.12 7.08
N LYS A 41 -3.41 -6.34 6.87
CA LYS A 41 -3.41 -7.42 7.87
C LYS A 41 -2.07 -8.16 7.95
N LEU A 42 -1.25 -8.13 6.90
CA LEU A 42 0.10 -8.71 6.92
C LEU A 42 1.02 -7.81 7.75
N LYS A 43 1.15 -8.12 9.04
CA LYS A 43 1.93 -7.31 9.99
C LYS A 43 3.44 -7.58 9.92
N ARG A 44 3.86 -8.68 9.30
CA ARG A 44 5.26 -9.07 9.22
C ARG A 44 5.95 -8.33 8.08
N LYS A 45 7.04 -7.62 8.41
CA LYS A 45 7.81 -6.79 7.49
C LYS A 45 8.29 -7.57 6.25
N ASP A 46 8.74 -8.80 6.47
CA ASP A 46 9.29 -9.69 5.43
C ASP A 46 8.34 -9.90 4.26
N TYR A 47 7.03 -9.99 4.53
CA TYR A 47 6.03 -10.16 3.46
C TYR A 47 5.92 -8.93 2.58
N VAL A 48 5.93 -7.75 3.18
CA VAL A 48 5.89 -6.48 2.45
C VAL A 48 7.18 -6.26 1.67
N GLU A 49 8.34 -6.55 2.26
CA GLU A 49 9.62 -6.44 1.57
C GLU A 49 9.72 -7.38 0.36
N LYS A 50 9.23 -8.62 0.49
CA LYS A 50 9.16 -9.56 -0.63
C LYS A 50 8.26 -9.03 -1.74
N MET A 51 7.07 -8.50 -1.42
CA MET A 51 6.16 -7.92 -2.41
C MET A 51 6.79 -6.73 -3.17
N VAL A 52 7.50 -5.87 -2.44
CA VAL A 52 8.22 -4.73 -3.06
C VAL A 52 9.35 -5.21 -3.95
N ARG A 53 10.09 -6.26 -3.55
CA ARG A 53 11.18 -6.85 -4.34
C ARG A 53 10.67 -7.56 -5.61
N ASP A 54 9.60 -8.33 -5.47
CA ASP A 54 9.01 -9.10 -6.57
C ASP A 54 8.32 -8.17 -7.58
N GLY A 55 7.91 -6.96 -7.17
CA GLY A 55 7.32 -5.96 -8.06
C GLY A 55 5.90 -6.27 -8.53
N TYR A 56 5.26 -7.31 -7.96
CA TYR A 56 3.87 -7.65 -8.22
C TYR A 56 3.22 -8.29 -6.97
N LEU A 57 1.93 -8.04 -6.75
CA LEU A 57 1.14 -8.70 -5.71
C LEU A 57 0.42 -9.92 -6.27
N LYS A 58 0.83 -11.13 -5.85
CA LYS A 58 0.05 -12.36 -5.99
C LYS A 58 -0.93 -12.51 -4.83
N ILE A 59 -1.95 -11.67 -4.78
CA ILE A 59 -3.06 -11.82 -3.82
C ILE A 59 -4.32 -12.01 -4.64
N GLU A 60 -4.95 -13.17 -4.47
CA GLU A 60 -6.28 -13.40 -5.05
C GLU A 60 -7.30 -12.45 -4.40
N PRO A 61 -8.28 -11.92 -5.16
CA PRO A 61 -9.28 -10.98 -4.66
C PRO A 61 -10.08 -11.45 -3.43
#